data_AF-A0AAU4MP64-F1
#
_entry.id   AF-A0AAU4MP64-F1
#
_cell.length_a   1.000
_cell.length_b   1.000
_cell.length_c   1.000
_cell.angle_alpha   90.00
_cell.angle_beta   90.00
_cell.angle_gamma   90.00
#
_symmetry.space_group_name_H-M   'P 1'
#
loop_
_entity.id
_entity.type
_entity.pdbx_description
1 polymer ?
#
loop_
_entity_poly.entity_id
_entity_poly.type
_entity_poly.pdbx_seq_one_letter_code
_entity_poly.pdbx_strand_id
1 'polypeptide(L)'
;MFLSHRYRSVDVNLFFWRIISDVQQVAFRVDEGRLFTSATRLERLIRDADGFVGVYPLPGDPQEPWDLAALRHEARYFLLELGIAVRGRGPAIVFCDHRYGPVLRSPPDVMVIEYDPQEIADAEDSALVARVRRAYRAFVDRLRSTMAIRQSARAHDSRTVGMLMPPECRAESGAVLERALNDGAWEPIPLPWPPRLDLELMTRLRRLDWVVMALDHPAVQVAAGFVLGHGVPLLPFRHGLAAAQSQSMEEGLFGVSEVGHRKALLRWETQDGLEPLFRTHLKVIGQPPRYVSDDRQAVEYFASAGLRKEQVFLSYAREDSAVAAEFSALLNTSFQKVFDYRTKGAIRAGENWMTELSDGLSASAVGVLLLSPDYWESKWCRMEADRLYRASVEGTARVVPVALQRMRIPEPWDSVQYRALYQTTAAEIVAELVRELAGPEPGQD
;
A
#
# COMPACT_ATOMS: atom_id res chain seq x y z
N MET A 1 -12.51 -13.60 1.10
CA MET A 1 -13.03 -12.20 0.99
C MET A 1 -11.86 -11.23 0.93
N PHE A 2 -12.08 -9.98 0.52
CA PHE A 2 -11.07 -8.91 0.61
C PHE A 2 -11.30 -8.08 1.87
N LEU A 3 -10.23 -7.77 2.62
CA LEU A 3 -10.30 -6.92 3.82
C LEU A 3 -9.70 -5.54 3.54
N SER A 4 -10.57 -4.54 3.46
CA SER A 4 -10.20 -3.12 3.42
C SER A 4 -10.21 -2.58 4.85
N HIS A 5 -9.07 -2.10 5.33
CA HIS A 5 -8.96 -1.64 6.72
C HIS A 5 -7.85 -0.60 6.90
N ARG A 6 -7.94 0.15 7.99
CA ARG A 6 -6.91 1.12 8.36
C ARG A 6 -5.76 0.41 9.08
N TYR A 7 -4.58 0.42 8.49
CA TYR A 7 -3.40 -0.27 9.03
C TYR A 7 -3.02 0.18 10.45
N ARG A 8 -3.13 1.48 10.75
CA ARG A 8 -2.75 2.05 12.05
C ARG A 8 -3.74 1.77 13.20
N SER A 9 -4.87 1.11 12.95
CA SER A 9 -5.93 0.89 13.95
C SER A 9 -6.01 -0.56 14.38
N VAL A 10 -4.88 -1.09 14.87
CA VAL A 10 -4.70 -2.51 15.19
C VAL A 10 -5.79 -3.06 16.10
N ASP A 11 -6.10 -2.37 17.19
CA ASP A 11 -7.08 -2.82 18.18
C ASP A 11 -8.51 -2.90 17.61
N VAL A 12 -8.91 -1.89 16.82
CA VAL A 12 -10.21 -1.88 16.16
C VAL A 12 -10.30 -2.99 15.10
N ASN A 13 -9.23 -3.21 14.33
CA ASN A 13 -9.19 -4.29 13.35
C ASN A 13 -9.32 -5.66 14.01
N LEU A 14 -8.63 -5.87 15.14
CA LEU A 14 -8.72 -7.11 15.91
C LEU A 14 -10.09 -7.29 16.57
N PHE A 15 -10.72 -6.21 17.05
CA PHE A 15 -12.08 -6.23 17.58
C PHE A 15 -13.07 -6.77 16.54
N PHE A 16 -13.10 -6.17 15.34
CA PHE A 16 -14.00 -6.62 14.28
C PHE A 16 -13.62 -8.02 13.76
N TRP A 17 -12.32 -8.32 13.63
CA TRP A 17 -11.86 -9.65 13.23
C TRP A 17 -12.44 -10.74 14.12
N ARG A 18 -12.33 -10.61 15.44
CA ARG A 18 -12.82 -11.63 16.39
C ARG A 18 -14.32 -11.88 16.21
N ILE A 19 -15.11 -10.83 16.10
CA ILE A 19 -16.57 -10.95 15.92
C ILE A 19 -16.93 -11.62 14.59
N ILE A 20 -16.22 -11.26 13.51
CA ILE A 20 -16.42 -11.79 12.16
C ILE A 20 -16.04 -13.28 12.12
N SER A 21 -14.87 -13.63 12.66
CA SER A 21 -14.35 -15.00 12.70
C SER A 21 -15.21 -15.92 13.57
N ASP A 22 -15.78 -15.41 14.67
CA ASP A 22 -16.76 -16.12 15.51
C ASP A 22 -18.02 -16.51 14.73
N VAL A 23 -18.49 -15.64 13.84
CA VAL A 23 -19.71 -15.88 13.06
C VAL A 23 -19.48 -16.91 11.97
N GLN A 24 -18.37 -16.77 11.25
CA GLN A 24 -18.01 -17.66 10.15
C GLN A 24 -16.49 -17.60 9.95
N GLN A 25 -15.84 -18.76 10.00
CA GLN A 25 -14.44 -18.85 9.59
C GLN A 25 -14.30 -18.50 8.12
N VAL A 26 -13.49 -17.49 7.83
CA VAL A 26 -13.27 -16.96 6.50
C VAL A 26 -11.81 -16.59 6.31
N ALA A 27 -11.30 -16.78 5.10
CA ALA A 27 -9.99 -16.28 4.72
C ALA A 27 -10.12 -14.88 4.10
N PHE A 28 -9.32 -13.94 4.60
CA PHE A 28 -9.19 -12.61 4.05
C PHE A 28 -7.94 -12.48 3.20
N ARG A 29 -8.13 -11.97 1.98
CA ARG A 29 -7.06 -11.49 1.12
C ARG A 29 -6.73 -10.06 1.53
N VAL A 30 -5.44 -9.77 1.67
CA VAL A 30 -4.92 -8.45 2.02
C VAL A 30 -3.82 -8.03 1.04
N ASP A 31 -3.68 -6.73 0.81
CA ASP A 31 -2.63 -6.18 -0.05
C ASP A 31 -1.42 -5.71 0.78
N GLU A 32 -0.32 -6.48 0.70
CA GLU A 32 0.94 -6.08 1.30
C GLU A 32 1.65 -5.08 0.39
N GLY A 33 1.35 -3.79 0.54
CA GLY A 33 1.94 -2.72 -0.26
C GLY A 33 3.44 -2.52 -0.01
N ARG A 34 4.27 -3.40 -0.60
CA ARG A 34 5.72 -3.54 -0.33
C ARG A 34 6.65 -2.90 -1.39
N LEU A 35 6.14 -2.42 -2.52
CA LEU A 35 6.94 -1.71 -3.55
C LEU A 35 6.34 -0.35 -3.90
N PHE A 36 5.08 -0.35 -4.35
CA PHE A 36 4.24 0.84 -4.53
C PHE A 36 2.78 0.40 -4.63
N THR A 37 1.84 1.33 -4.49
CA THR A 37 0.41 1.03 -4.68
C THR A 37 0.09 0.85 -6.16
N SER A 38 -0.23 -0.37 -6.58
CA SER A 38 -0.71 -0.67 -7.93
C SER A 38 -2.24 -0.75 -7.91
N ALA A 39 -2.91 0.23 -8.54
CA ALA A 39 -4.37 0.23 -8.66
C ALA A 39 -4.88 -1.00 -9.42
N THR A 40 -4.18 -1.41 -10.49
CA THR A 40 -4.52 -2.61 -11.27
C THR A 40 -4.48 -3.87 -10.41
N ARG A 41 -3.46 -4.00 -9.55
CA ARG A 41 -3.37 -5.12 -8.59
C ARG A 41 -4.57 -5.11 -7.64
N LEU A 42 -4.85 -3.96 -7.04
CA LEU A 42 -5.94 -3.80 -6.07
C LEU A 42 -7.30 -4.12 -6.70
N GLU A 43 -7.53 -3.67 -7.93
CA GLU A 43 -8.70 -4.02 -8.73
C GLU A 43 -8.85 -5.53 -8.94
N ARG A 44 -7.76 -6.22 -9.31
CA ARG A 44 -7.75 -7.69 -9.42
C ARG A 44 -8.09 -8.36 -8.08
N LEU A 45 -7.41 -7.97 -7.00
CA LEU A 45 -7.59 -8.55 -5.67
C LEU A 45 -9.04 -8.43 -5.17
N ILE A 46 -9.66 -7.26 -5.36
CA ILE A 46 -11.03 -6.99 -4.94
C ILE A 46 -12.03 -7.71 -5.86
N ARG A 47 -11.85 -7.64 -7.18
CA ARG A 47 -12.73 -8.31 -8.16
C ARG A 47 -12.77 -9.83 -7.94
N ASP A 48 -11.62 -10.42 -7.67
CA ASP A 48 -11.47 -11.87 -7.54
C ASP A 48 -11.88 -12.39 -6.16
N ALA A 49 -12.10 -11.50 -5.18
CA ALA A 49 -12.65 -11.86 -3.88
C ALA A 49 -14.15 -12.17 -3.96
N ASP A 50 -14.63 -13.04 -3.08
CA ASP A 50 -16.06 -13.43 -3.05
C ASP A 50 -16.95 -12.30 -2.52
N GLY A 51 -16.43 -11.53 -1.58
CA GLY A 51 -17.06 -10.37 -1.00
C GLY A 51 -16.02 -9.41 -0.44
N PHE A 52 -16.47 -8.20 -0.13
CA PHE A 52 -15.67 -7.11 0.39
C PHE A 52 -16.09 -6.79 1.82
N VAL A 53 -15.11 -6.66 2.72
CA VAL A 53 -15.32 -6.26 4.10
C VAL A 53 -14.46 -5.03 4.39
N GLY A 54 -15.10 -3.94 4.80
CA GLY A 54 -14.46 -2.70 5.22
C GLY A 54 -14.48 -2.54 6.75
N VAL A 55 -13.36 -2.14 7.34
CA VAL A 55 -13.26 -1.70 8.74
C VAL A 55 -12.63 -0.30 8.75
N TYR A 56 -13.46 0.73 8.93
CA TYR A 56 -13.09 2.14 8.71
C TYR A 56 -13.15 2.94 10.01
N PRO A 57 -12.14 2.81 10.89
CA PRO A 57 -11.98 3.65 12.06
C PRO A 57 -11.46 5.03 11.70
N LEU A 58 -11.88 6.02 12.47
CA LEU A 58 -11.25 7.34 12.52
C LEU A 58 -10.41 7.41 13.81
N PRO A 59 -9.13 7.85 13.74
CA PRO A 59 -8.26 7.94 14.90
C PRO A 59 -8.65 9.16 15.76
N GLY A 60 -7.95 9.34 16.88
CA GLY A 60 -8.14 10.50 17.74
C GLY A 60 -9.29 10.33 18.72
N ASP A 61 -9.62 11.42 19.40
CA ASP A 61 -10.68 11.45 20.40
C ASP A 61 -12.04 11.27 19.70
N PRO A 62 -12.92 10.34 20.15
CA PRO A 62 -14.26 10.17 19.62
C PRO A 62 -15.09 11.47 19.56
N GLN A 63 -14.80 12.43 20.44
CA GLN A 63 -15.48 13.73 20.52
C GLN A 63 -14.77 14.85 19.75
N GLU A 64 -13.63 14.56 19.12
CA GLU A 64 -12.88 15.54 18.33
C GLU A 64 -13.70 16.00 17.12
N PRO A 65 -13.81 17.32 16.89
CA PRO A 65 -14.47 17.84 15.70
C PRO A 65 -13.56 17.68 14.48
N TRP A 66 -14.08 17.08 13.41
CA TRP A 66 -13.38 16.94 12.14
C TRP A 66 -14.00 17.83 11.08
N ASP A 67 -13.15 18.55 10.34
CA ASP A 67 -13.60 19.22 9.12
C ASP A 67 -13.73 18.24 7.94
N LEU A 68 -14.47 18.66 6.91
CA LEU A 68 -14.77 17.81 5.76
C LEU A 68 -13.53 17.47 4.92
N ALA A 69 -12.53 18.35 4.87
CA ALA A 69 -11.31 18.13 4.10
C ALA A 69 -10.43 17.08 4.80
N ALA A 70 -10.30 17.16 6.12
CA ALA A 70 -9.60 16.19 6.95
C ALA A 70 -10.28 14.81 6.87
N LEU A 71 -11.61 14.73 6.97
CA LEU A 71 -12.34 13.46 6.79
C LEU A 71 -12.11 12.85 5.40
N ARG A 72 -12.13 13.65 4.34
CA ARG A 72 -11.85 13.17 2.98
C ARG A 72 -10.42 12.68 2.84
N HIS A 73 -9.47 13.38 3.47
CA HIS A 73 -8.07 12.97 3.50
C HIS A 73 -7.93 11.61 4.18
N GLU A 74 -8.48 11.44 5.37
CA GLU A 74 -8.43 10.17 6.10
C GLU A 74 -9.16 9.04 5.36
N ALA A 75 -10.25 9.36 4.65
CA ALA A 75 -11.06 8.39 3.93
C ALA A 75 -10.53 7.94 2.56
N ARG A 76 -9.52 8.64 2.02
CA ARG A 76 -9.13 8.54 0.60
C ARG A 76 -8.83 7.12 0.10
N TYR A 77 -8.15 6.30 0.91
CA TYR A 77 -7.74 4.95 0.51
C TYR A 77 -8.90 3.97 0.55
N PHE A 78 -9.70 3.98 1.62
CA PHE A 78 -10.81 3.04 1.71
C PHE A 78 -11.97 3.42 0.79
N LEU A 79 -12.18 4.71 0.49
CA LEU A 79 -13.17 5.13 -0.52
C LEU A 79 -12.79 4.66 -1.92
N LEU A 80 -11.49 4.64 -2.25
CA LEU A 80 -10.99 4.03 -3.48
C LEU A 80 -11.30 2.53 -3.51
N GLU A 81 -10.97 1.80 -2.45
CA GLU A 81 -11.21 0.35 -2.34
C GLU A 81 -12.69 -0.01 -2.38
N LEU A 82 -13.53 0.71 -1.64
CA LEU A 82 -14.98 0.55 -1.66
C LEU A 82 -15.54 0.86 -3.05
N GLY A 83 -15.05 1.91 -3.72
CA GLY A 83 -15.42 2.25 -5.08
C GLY A 83 -15.08 1.13 -6.07
N ILE A 84 -13.92 0.49 -5.92
CA ILE A 84 -13.54 -0.69 -6.72
C ILE A 84 -14.52 -1.84 -6.46
N ALA A 85 -14.85 -2.11 -5.18
CA ALA A 85 -15.76 -3.19 -4.80
C ALA A 85 -17.17 -3.00 -5.38
N VAL A 86 -17.70 -1.77 -5.33
CA VAL A 86 -18.98 -1.39 -5.93
C VAL A 86 -18.98 -1.64 -7.44
N ARG A 87 -17.92 -1.23 -8.16
CA ARG A 87 -17.80 -1.46 -9.61
C ARG A 87 -17.71 -2.95 -9.96
N GLY A 88 -17.09 -3.75 -9.10
CA GLY A 88 -17.05 -5.22 -9.19
C GLY A 88 -18.38 -5.93 -8.89
N ARG A 89 -19.40 -5.19 -8.44
CA ARG A 89 -20.76 -5.67 -8.09
C ARG A 89 -20.75 -6.88 -7.15
N GLY A 90 -19.72 -6.98 -6.31
CA GLY A 90 -19.62 -8.02 -5.28
C GLY A 90 -20.43 -7.61 -4.05
N PRO A 91 -20.94 -8.57 -3.24
CA PRO A 91 -21.45 -8.24 -1.92
C PRO A 91 -20.39 -7.48 -1.11
N ALA A 92 -20.79 -6.37 -0.49
CA ALA A 92 -19.92 -5.57 0.36
C ALA A 92 -20.61 -5.26 1.70
N ILE A 93 -19.83 -5.34 2.78
CA ILE A 93 -20.20 -4.85 4.11
C ILE A 93 -19.09 -3.96 4.64
N VAL A 94 -19.45 -2.89 5.32
CA VAL A 94 -18.52 -1.92 5.91
C VAL A 94 -18.94 -1.63 7.34
N PHE A 95 -17.99 -1.74 8.26
CA PHE A 95 -18.10 -1.25 9.63
C PHE A 95 -17.39 0.09 9.69
N CYS A 96 -18.14 1.16 9.92
CA CYS A 96 -17.63 2.52 9.78
C CYS A 96 -17.85 3.35 11.04
N ASP A 97 -16.81 4.07 11.43
CA ASP A 97 -16.94 5.13 12.43
C ASP A 97 -17.99 6.16 11.95
N HIS A 98 -18.99 6.42 12.79
CA HIS A 98 -20.12 7.31 12.48
C HIS A 98 -19.68 8.72 12.05
N ARG A 99 -18.48 9.18 12.44
CA ARG A 99 -17.92 10.49 12.09
C ARG A 99 -17.64 10.61 10.59
N TYR A 100 -17.48 9.50 9.86
CA TYR A 100 -17.34 9.53 8.40
C TYR A 100 -18.66 9.77 7.65
N GLY A 101 -19.82 9.82 8.31
CA GLY A 101 -21.13 10.05 7.68
C GLY A 101 -21.17 11.15 6.61
N PRO A 102 -20.52 12.33 6.80
CA PRO A 102 -20.48 13.38 5.79
C PRO A 102 -19.74 13.01 4.48
N VAL A 103 -18.82 12.05 4.52
CA VAL A 103 -17.97 11.66 3.38
C VAL A 103 -18.31 10.28 2.81
N LEU A 104 -18.80 9.36 3.64
CA LEU A 104 -19.12 7.99 3.21
C LEU A 104 -20.52 7.94 2.61
N ARG A 105 -20.61 8.13 1.30
CA ARG A 105 -21.83 7.87 0.53
C ARG A 105 -21.71 6.52 -0.15
N SER A 106 -22.44 5.54 0.37
CA SER A 106 -22.45 4.19 -0.18
C SER A 106 -23.74 3.93 -0.96
N PRO A 107 -23.71 3.23 -2.11
CA PRO A 107 -24.93 2.82 -2.77
C PRO A 107 -25.72 1.79 -1.92
N PRO A 108 -27.05 1.66 -2.14
CA PRO A 108 -27.93 0.88 -1.26
C PRO A 108 -27.61 -0.61 -1.16
N ASP A 109 -26.84 -1.14 -2.10
CA ASP A 109 -26.45 -2.55 -2.15
C ASP A 109 -25.24 -2.89 -1.26
N VAL A 110 -24.57 -1.88 -0.69
CA VAL A 110 -23.51 -2.06 0.32
C VAL A 110 -24.13 -1.98 1.72
N MET A 111 -23.83 -2.97 2.57
CA MET A 111 -24.27 -2.95 3.96
C MET A 111 -23.33 -2.07 4.78
N VAL A 112 -23.79 -0.91 5.24
CA VAL A 112 -23.01 -0.02 6.12
C VAL A 112 -23.52 -0.15 7.55
N ILE A 113 -22.63 -0.47 8.47
CA ILE A 113 -22.89 -0.54 9.90
C ILE A 113 -22.06 0.54 10.57
N GLU A 114 -22.73 1.63 10.95
CA GLU A 114 -22.11 2.70 11.70
C GLU A 114 -21.93 2.29 13.17
N TYR A 115 -20.85 2.77 13.77
CA TYR A 115 -20.56 2.60 15.19
C TYR A 115 -19.94 3.86 15.78
N ASP A 116 -20.19 4.07 17.07
CA ASP A 116 -19.47 5.04 17.88
C ASP A 116 -18.19 4.38 18.43
N PRO A 117 -17.00 4.97 18.31
CA PRO A 117 -15.77 4.42 18.88
C PRO A 117 -15.86 4.06 20.36
N GLN A 118 -16.69 4.77 21.14
CA GLN A 118 -16.93 4.47 22.56
C GLN A 118 -17.57 3.09 22.75
N GLU A 119 -18.40 2.62 21.79
CA GLU A 119 -18.99 1.28 21.80
C GLU A 119 -17.94 0.15 21.73
N ILE A 120 -16.72 0.44 21.26
CA ILE A 120 -15.60 -0.52 21.21
C ILE A 120 -14.85 -0.56 22.55
N ALA A 121 -14.66 0.60 23.18
CA ALA A 121 -14.03 0.69 24.50
C ALA A 121 -14.86 -0.04 25.56
N ASP A 122 -16.19 0.13 25.51
CA ASP A 122 -17.15 -0.48 26.45
C ASP A 122 -17.81 -1.74 25.86
N ALA A 123 -17.03 -2.57 25.17
CA ALA A 123 -17.54 -3.69 24.38
C ALA A 123 -18.41 -4.70 25.16
N GLU A 124 -18.19 -4.87 26.47
CA GLU A 124 -18.94 -5.80 27.31
C GLU A 124 -20.42 -5.39 27.47
N ASP A 125 -20.69 -4.08 27.53
CA ASP A 125 -22.02 -3.50 27.71
C ASP A 125 -22.66 -3.00 26.40
N SER A 126 -21.90 -3.06 25.31
CA SER A 126 -22.27 -2.49 24.02
C SER A 126 -23.15 -3.42 23.17
N ALA A 127 -24.23 -2.86 22.60
CA ALA A 127 -25.06 -3.55 21.61
C ALA A 127 -24.35 -3.74 20.25
N LEU A 128 -23.17 -3.14 20.05
CA LEU A 128 -22.39 -3.19 18.81
C LEU A 128 -22.07 -4.63 18.41
N VAL A 129 -21.63 -5.47 19.35
CA VAL A 129 -21.26 -6.87 19.05
C VAL A 129 -22.45 -7.63 18.46
N ALA A 130 -23.63 -7.49 19.05
CA ALA A 130 -24.85 -8.12 18.54
C ALA A 130 -25.27 -7.56 17.18
N ARG A 131 -25.15 -6.24 16.98
CA ARG A 131 -25.44 -5.55 15.71
C ARG A 131 -24.52 -6.04 14.58
N VAL A 132 -23.21 -6.11 14.84
CA VAL A 132 -22.18 -6.61 13.91
C VAL A 132 -22.42 -8.08 13.59
N ARG A 133 -22.64 -8.94 14.59
CA ARG A 133 -22.93 -10.37 14.37
C ARG A 133 -24.15 -10.58 13.49
N ARG A 134 -25.23 -9.86 13.75
CA ARG A 134 -26.47 -9.95 12.95
C ARG A 134 -26.24 -9.48 11.52
N ALA A 135 -25.62 -8.32 11.33
CA ALA A 135 -25.34 -7.78 10.00
C ALA A 135 -24.42 -8.69 9.20
N TYR A 136 -23.36 -9.21 9.82
CA TYR A 136 -22.40 -10.07 9.15
C TYR A 136 -22.97 -11.44 8.79
N ARG A 137 -23.85 -12.03 9.62
CA ARG A 137 -24.62 -13.24 9.22
C ARG A 137 -25.45 -13.00 7.97
N ALA A 138 -26.23 -11.91 7.94
CA ALA A 138 -27.03 -11.56 6.77
C ALA A 138 -26.17 -11.33 5.53
N PHE A 139 -25.00 -10.72 5.69
CA PHE A 139 -24.01 -10.56 4.63
C PHE A 139 -23.48 -11.91 4.12
N VAL A 140 -23.10 -12.83 5.00
CA VAL A 140 -22.62 -14.18 4.64
C VAL A 140 -23.71 -14.98 3.90
N ASP A 141 -24.96 -14.87 4.32
CA ASP A 141 -26.08 -15.55 3.64
C ASP A 141 -26.27 -14.99 2.22
N ARG A 142 -26.26 -13.66 2.06
CA ARG A 142 -26.27 -13.01 0.74
C ARG A 142 -25.08 -13.45 -0.11
N LEU A 143 -23.89 -13.52 0.49
CA LEU A 143 -22.67 -13.95 -0.17
C LEU A 143 -22.83 -15.37 -0.72
N ARG A 144 -23.27 -16.33 0.09
CA ARG A 144 -23.51 -17.72 -0.34
C ARG A 144 -24.46 -17.81 -1.53
N SER A 145 -25.57 -17.05 -1.51
CA SER A 145 -26.52 -17.02 -2.63
C SER A 145 -25.88 -16.49 -3.92
N THR A 146 -25.01 -15.48 -3.82
CA THR A 146 -24.31 -14.91 -4.98
C THR A 146 -23.13 -15.74 -5.46
N MET A 147 -22.45 -16.49 -4.59
CA MET A 147 -21.28 -17.30 -4.96
C MET A 147 -21.62 -18.38 -5.99
N ALA A 148 -22.78 -19.03 -5.87
CA ALA A 148 -23.23 -20.03 -6.85
C ALA A 148 -23.38 -19.43 -8.25
N ILE A 149 -23.91 -18.20 -8.35
CA ILE A 149 -24.08 -17.46 -9.60
C ILE A 149 -22.72 -16.95 -10.11
N ARG A 150 -21.86 -16.45 -9.21
CA ARG A 150 -20.55 -15.87 -9.55
C ARG A 150 -19.52 -16.91 -9.97
N GLN A 151 -19.54 -18.14 -9.43
CA GLN A 151 -18.62 -19.19 -9.85
C GLN A 151 -18.79 -19.54 -11.34
N SER A 152 -20.03 -19.54 -11.85
CA SER A 152 -20.30 -19.71 -13.28
C SER A 152 -19.97 -18.46 -14.12
N ALA A 153 -20.04 -17.27 -13.52
CA ALA A 153 -19.78 -15.98 -14.19
C ALA A 153 -18.32 -15.50 -14.13
N ARG A 154 -17.47 -16.05 -13.24
CA ARG A 154 -16.02 -15.80 -13.14
C ARG A 154 -15.22 -16.44 -14.28
N ALA A 155 -15.81 -16.56 -15.46
CA ALA A 155 -15.18 -17.12 -16.66
C ALA A 155 -14.23 -16.11 -17.33
N HIS A 156 -13.51 -15.30 -16.55
CA HIS A 156 -12.36 -14.58 -17.09
C HIS A 156 -11.16 -15.52 -17.09
N ASP A 157 -10.33 -15.40 -18.11
CA ASP A 157 -9.14 -16.24 -18.22
C ASP A 157 -8.00 -15.57 -17.45
N SER A 158 -7.60 -16.22 -16.35
CA SER A 158 -6.66 -15.77 -15.31
C SER A 158 -5.23 -15.41 -15.76
N ARG A 159 -4.98 -15.33 -17.07
CA ARG A 159 -3.69 -14.91 -17.65
C ARG A 159 -3.82 -14.02 -18.89
N THR A 160 -5.03 -13.73 -19.35
CA THR A 160 -5.23 -12.95 -20.58
C THR A 160 -5.21 -11.45 -20.30
N VAL A 161 -4.43 -10.71 -21.09
CA VAL A 161 -4.23 -9.27 -20.93
C VAL A 161 -4.60 -8.55 -22.21
N GLY A 162 -5.64 -7.73 -22.16
CA GLY A 162 -6.06 -6.94 -23.32
C GLY A 162 -5.09 -5.81 -23.60
N MET A 163 -4.78 -5.59 -24.87
CA MET A 163 -3.99 -4.45 -25.33
C MET A 163 -4.88 -3.55 -26.18
N LEU A 164 -5.39 -2.47 -25.58
CA LEU A 164 -6.19 -1.46 -26.27
C LEU A 164 -5.36 -0.18 -26.45
N MET A 165 -4.81 -0.02 -27.64
CA MET A 165 -3.91 1.08 -27.96
C MET A 165 -4.05 1.50 -29.44
N PRO A 166 -3.84 2.79 -29.75
CA PRO A 166 -3.77 3.28 -31.12
C PRO A 166 -2.68 2.56 -31.95
N PRO A 167 -2.83 2.44 -33.28
CA PRO A 167 -1.85 1.80 -34.15
C PRO A 167 -0.44 2.37 -34.03
N GLU A 168 -0.32 3.69 -33.89
CA GLU A 168 0.95 4.41 -33.70
C GLU A 168 1.63 4.00 -32.39
N CYS A 169 0.88 4.02 -31.27
CA CYS A 169 1.37 3.59 -29.96
C CYS A 169 1.74 2.10 -29.98
N ARG A 170 0.98 1.27 -30.72
CA ARG A 170 1.25 -0.16 -30.88
C ARG A 170 2.52 -0.42 -31.69
N ALA A 171 2.75 0.34 -32.76
CA ALA A 171 3.94 0.21 -33.58
C ALA A 171 5.20 0.53 -32.77
N GLU A 172 5.11 1.51 -31.86
CA GLU A 172 6.22 1.94 -31.02
C GLU A 172 6.44 1.04 -29.79
N SER A 173 5.39 0.64 -29.09
CA SER A 173 5.52 -0.02 -27.78
C SER A 173 5.04 -1.48 -27.75
N GLY A 174 4.23 -1.89 -28.73
CA GLY A 174 3.51 -3.17 -28.71
C GLY A 174 4.42 -4.37 -28.55
N ALA A 175 5.49 -4.46 -29.34
CA ALA A 175 6.42 -5.61 -29.30
C ALA A 175 7.15 -5.73 -27.94
N VAL A 176 7.48 -4.60 -27.32
CA VAL A 176 8.13 -4.56 -25.99
C VAL A 176 7.15 -5.06 -24.92
N LEU A 177 5.91 -4.56 -24.94
CA LEU A 177 4.87 -4.95 -23.99
C LEU A 177 4.47 -6.42 -24.15
N GLU A 178 4.27 -6.89 -25.38
CA GLU A 178 3.93 -8.29 -25.67
C GLU A 178 5.04 -9.24 -25.19
N ARG A 179 6.31 -8.90 -25.42
CA ARG A 179 7.44 -9.69 -24.92
C ARG A 179 7.46 -9.74 -23.40
N ALA A 180 7.34 -8.60 -22.72
CA ALA A 180 7.34 -8.52 -21.27
C ALA A 180 6.14 -9.28 -20.63
N LEU A 181 4.97 -9.24 -21.26
CA LEU A 181 3.80 -10.02 -20.87
C LEU A 181 4.07 -11.53 -20.98
N ASN A 182 4.53 -11.98 -22.15
CA ASN A 182 4.83 -13.39 -22.39
C ASN A 182 5.88 -13.94 -21.40
N ASP A 183 6.96 -13.18 -21.16
CA ASP A 183 7.99 -13.55 -20.17
C ASP A 183 7.43 -13.64 -18.74
N GLY A 184 6.41 -12.83 -18.43
CA GLY A 184 5.65 -12.87 -17.18
C GLY A 184 4.57 -13.95 -17.13
N ALA A 185 4.50 -14.84 -18.12
CA ALA A 185 3.46 -15.85 -18.30
C ALA A 185 2.03 -15.27 -18.44
N TRP A 186 1.92 -14.07 -19.01
CA TRP A 186 0.67 -13.45 -19.43
C TRP A 186 0.46 -13.64 -20.93
N GLU A 187 -0.78 -13.85 -21.34
CA GLU A 187 -1.17 -13.95 -22.75
C GLU A 187 -1.68 -12.60 -23.26
N PRO A 188 -0.92 -11.88 -24.10
CA PRO A 188 -1.37 -10.61 -24.67
C PRO A 188 -2.45 -10.81 -25.73
N ILE A 189 -3.58 -10.12 -25.58
CA ILE A 189 -4.70 -10.17 -26.52
C ILE A 189 -4.85 -8.82 -27.23
N PRO A 190 -4.59 -8.72 -28.55
CA PRO A 190 -4.92 -7.52 -29.32
C PRO A 190 -6.41 -7.19 -29.23
N LEU A 191 -6.75 -5.96 -28.83
CA LEU A 191 -8.11 -5.45 -28.92
C LEU A 191 -8.29 -4.57 -30.17
N PRO A 192 -9.49 -4.57 -30.78
CA PRO A 192 -9.75 -3.81 -32.01
C PRO A 192 -9.64 -2.31 -31.77
N TRP A 193 -9.11 -1.60 -32.78
CA TRP A 193 -8.99 -0.15 -32.79
C TRP A 193 -9.65 0.45 -34.05
N PRO A 194 -10.38 1.58 -33.94
CA PRO A 194 -10.77 2.26 -32.70
C PRO A 194 -11.77 1.41 -31.90
N PRO A 195 -11.80 1.53 -30.55
CA PRO A 195 -12.74 0.76 -29.75
C PRO A 195 -14.17 1.17 -30.06
N ARG A 196 -15.03 0.18 -30.30
CA ARG A 196 -16.48 0.35 -30.39
C ARG A 196 -17.08 -0.49 -29.28
N LEU A 197 -17.89 0.12 -28.40
CA LEU A 197 -18.60 -0.61 -27.35
C LEU A 197 -19.79 -1.39 -27.94
N ASP A 198 -19.46 -2.37 -28.79
CA ASP A 198 -20.38 -3.39 -29.27
C ASP A 198 -20.32 -4.63 -28.37
N LEU A 199 -21.24 -5.57 -28.63
CA LEU A 199 -21.32 -6.81 -27.86
C LEU A 199 -20.01 -7.60 -27.87
N GLU A 200 -19.26 -7.57 -28.98
CA GLU A 200 -18.01 -8.30 -29.12
C GLU A 200 -16.92 -7.75 -28.20
N LEU A 201 -16.65 -6.44 -28.26
CA LEU A 201 -15.65 -5.81 -27.40
C LEU A 201 -16.05 -5.91 -25.92
N MET A 202 -17.32 -5.66 -25.61
CA MET A 202 -17.84 -5.79 -24.23
C MET A 202 -17.65 -7.20 -23.67
N THR A 203 -17.90 -8.23 -24.50
CA THR A 203 -17.71 -9.63 -24.11
C THR A 203 -16.23 -9.95 -23.92
N ARG A 204 -15.35 -9.50 -24.81
CA ARG A 204 -13.90 -9.70 -24.67
C ARG A 204 -13.37 -9.04 -23.41
N LEU A 205 -13.67 -7.76 -23.19
CA LEU A 205 -13.20 -6.99 -22.03
C LEU A 205 -13.56 -7.66 -20.70
N ARG A 206 -14.75 -8.26 -20.61
CA ARG A 206 -15.21 -8.97 -19.40
C ARG A 206 -14.52 -10.32 -19.16
N ARG A 207 -13.95 -10.93 -20.20
CA ARG A 207 -13.24 -12.22 -20.11
C ARG A 207 -11.74 -12.07 -19.86
N LEU A 208 -11.20 -10.87 -20.00
CA LEU A 208 -9.80 -10.59 -19.73
C LEU A 208 -9.55 -10.55 -18.23
N ASP A 209 -8.34 -10.95 -17.82
CA ASP A 209 -7.89 -10.73 -16.45
C ASP A 209 -7.68 -9.23 -16.19
N TRP A 210 -7.02 -8.52 -17.09
CA TRP A 210 -6.85 -7.08 -17.01
C TRP A 210 -6.50 -6.47 -18.37
N VAL A 211 -6.45 -5.15 -18.46
CA VAL A 211 -6.24 -4.42 -19.73
C VAL A 211 -5.13 -3.38 -19.58
N VAL A 212 -4.20 -3.35 -20.53
CA VAL A 212 -3.31 -2.22 -20.81
C VAL A 212 -4.04 -1.29 -21.77
N MET A 213 -4.20 -0.03 -21.39
CA MET A 213 -4.95 0.94 -22.18
C MET A 213 -4.18 2.24 -22.37
N ALA A 214 -3.90 2.59 -23.62
CA ALA A 214 -3.26 3.87 -23.94
C ALA A 214 -4.29 5.01 -23.82
N LEU A 215 -4.08 5.91 -22.85
CA LEU A 215 -5.01 7.01 -22.55
C LEU A 215 -4.74 8.29 -23.37
N ASP A 216 -3.89 8.19 -24.38
CA ASP A 216 -3.39 9.35 -25.14
C ASP A 216 -4.32 9.76 -26.29
N HIS A 217 -5.38 9.00 -26.52
CA HIS A 217 -6.31 9.24 -27.61
C HIS A 217 -7.76 9.29 -27.11
N PRO A 218 -8.56 10.32 -27.47
CA PRO A 218 -9.94 10.48 -26.99
C PRO A 218 -10.90 9.33 -27.34
N ALA A 219 -10.64 8.55 -28.40
CA ALA A 219 -11.45 7.40 -28.78
C ALA A 219 -11.51 6.33 -27.69
N VAL A 220 -10.53 6.30 -26.78
CA VAL A 220 -10.46 5.30 -25.71
C VAL A 220 -11.35 5.62 -24.51
N GLN A 221 -11.80 6.88 -24.36
CA GLN A 221 -12.52 7.36 -23.17
C GLN A 221 -13.73 6.51 -22.80
N VAL A 222 -14.54 6.20 -23.81
CA VAL A 222 -15.77 5.42 -23.65
C VAL A 222 -15.45 3.98 -23.23
N ALA A 223 -14.40 3.39 -23.81
CA ALA A 223 -13.93 2.06 -23.41
C ALA A 223 -13.32 2.06 -22.00
N ALA A 224 -12.57 3.10 -21.62
CA ALA A 224 -12.02 3.26 -20.28
C ALA A 224 -13.13 3.35 -19.22
N GLY A 225 -14.15 4.17 -19.48
CA GLY A 225 -15.33 4.29 -18.61
C GLY A 225 -16.07 2.96 -18.45
N PHE A 226 -16.21 2.18 -19.54
CA PHE A 226 -16.79 0.84 -19.48
C PHE A 226 -15.95 -0.14 -18.65
N VAL A 227 -14.63 -0.18 -18.88
CA VAL A 227 -13.68 -1.04 -18.16
C VAL A 227 -13.75 -0.77 -16.66
N LEU A 228 -13.62 0.50 -16.26
CA LEU A 228 -13.70 0.91 -14.87
C LEU A 228 -15.09 0.60 -14.29
N GLY A 229 -16.16 1.00 -14.97
CA GLY A 229 -17.55 0.82 -14.52
C GLY A 229 -18.02 -0.63 -14.40
N HIS A 230 -17.33 -1.57 -15.04
CA HIS A 230 -17.56 -3.00 -14.91
C HIS A 230 -16.50 -3.73 -14.09
N GLY A 231 -15.61 -3.00 -13.42
CA GLY A 231 -14.59 -3.58 -12.55
C GLY A 231 -13.61 -4.48 -13.31
N VAL A 232 -13.36 -4.18 -14.59
CA VAL A 232 -12.26 -4.80 -15.34
C VAL A 232 -10.98 -4.06 -14.94
N PRO A 233 -9.97 -4.74 -14.37
CA PRO A 233 -8.76 -4.08 -13.89
C PRO A 233 -7.99 -3.41 -15.02
N LEU A 234 -7.52 -2.19 -14.76
CA LEU A 234 -6.93 -1.30 -15.76
C LEU A 234 -5.50 -0.92 -15.36
N LEU A 235 -4.55 -1.12 -16.27
CA LEU A 235 -3.26 -0.47 -16.25
C LEU A 235 -3.27 0.67 -17.27
N PRO A 236 -3.45 1.92 -16.82
CA PRO A 236 -3.43 3.06 -17.71
C PRO A 236 -2.00 3.35 -18.18
N PHE A 237 -1.87 3.64 -19.47
CA PHE A 237 -0.60 3.72 -20.19
C PHE A 237 -0.54 5.03 -20.98
N ARG A 238 0.63 5.72 -20.97
CA ARG A 238 0.83 6.99 -21.69
C ARG A 238 2.24 7.16 -22.24
N HIS A 239 2.32 7.63 -23.49
CA HIS A 239 3.54 8.11 -24.14
C HIS A 239 3.70 9.64 -24.01
N GLY A 240 4.85 10.09 -23.49
CA GLY A 240 5.24 11.50 -23.40
C GLY A 240 4.45 12.36 -22.40
N LEU A 241 4.74 13.68 -22.40
CA LEU A 241 4.13 14.70 -21.54
C LEU A 241 2.94 15.45 -22.19
N ALA A 242 2.28 14.87 -23.19
CA ALA A 242 1.32 15.59 -24.03
C ALA A 242 0.05 16.10 -23.31
N ALA A 243 -0.02 17.45 -23.22
CA ALA A 243 -1.13 18.43 -23.20
C ALA A 243 -2.35 18.26 -22.27
N ALA A 244 -2.84 19.42 -21.78
CA ALA A 244 -3.95 19.64 -20.85
C ALA A 244 -5.28 18.88 -21.12
N GLN A 245 -5.55 18.44 -22.36
CA GLN A 245 -6.73 17.63 -22.68
C GLN A 245 -6.67 16.23 -22.03
N SER A 246 -5.47 15.66 -21.92
CA SER A 246 -5.22 14.37 -21.27
C SER A 246 -5.47 14.44 -19.76
N GLN A 247 -5.23 15.61 -19.15
CA GLN A 247 -5.46 15.87 -17.73
C GLN A 247 -6.96 15.95 -17.41
N SER A 248 -7.74 16.61 -18.27
CA SER A 248 -9.21 16.66 -18.15
C SER A 248 -9.86 15.27 -18.29
N MET A 249 -9.30 14.40 -19.14
CA MET A 249 -9.76 13.00 -19.27
C MET A 249 -9.49 12.19 -17.99
N GLU A 250 -8.29 12.30 -17.42
CA GLU A 250 -7.95 11.63 -16.15
C GLU A 250 -8.81 12.12 -15.00
N GLU A 251 -9.06 13.42 -14.93
CA GLU A 251 -9.98 14.01 -13.94
C GLU A 251 -11.40 13.46 -14.10
N GLY A 252 -11.88 13.28 -15.34
CA GLY A 252 -13.17 12.66 -15.61
C GLY A 252 -13.25 11.18 -15.24
N LEU A 253 -12.19 10.41 -15.47
CA LEU A 253 -12.18 8.95 -15.24
C LEU A 253 -11.84 8.57 -13.79
N PHE A 254 -10.90 9.28 -13.16
CA PHE A 254 -10.34 8.94 -11.86
C PHE A 254 -10.74 9.94 -10.76
N GLY A 255 -11.33 11.07 -11.11
CA GLY A 255 -11.75 12.11 -10.18
C GLY A 255 -10.57 12.85 -9.53
N VAL A 256 -10.88 13.51 -8.40
CA VAL A 256 -9.90 14.26 -7.58
C VAL A 256 -9.15 13.34 -6.60
N SER A 257 -9.39 12.03 -6.62
CA SER A 257 -8.70 11.10 -5.71
C SER A 257 -7.29 10.81 -6.23
N GLU A 258 -6.32 11.60 -5.76
CA GLU A 258 -4.91 11.57 -6.19
C GLU A 258 -4.16 10.24 -5.90
N VAL A 259 -4.81 9.29 -5.24
CA VAL A 259 -4.11 8.30 -4.41
C VAL A 259 -3.81 6.99 -5.14
N GLY A 260 -4.69 6.56 -6.05
CA GLY A 260 -4.60 5.26 -6.71
C GLY A 260 -4.21 5.37 -8.18
N HIS A 261 -5.17 5.69 -9.03
CA HIS A 261 -5.02 5.61 -10.49
C HIS A 261 -4.00 6.60 -11.06
N ARG A 262 -3.88 7.82 -10.49
CA ARG A 262 -2.86 8.80 -10.92
C ARG A 262 -1.43 8.31 -10.64
N LYS A 263 -1.20 7.62 -9.52
CA LYS A 263 0.09 7.02 -9.18
C LYS A 263 0.38 5.73 -9.97
N ALA A 264 -0.66 5.05 -10.43
CA ALA A 264 -0.56 3.81 -11.19
C ALA A 264 -0.46 4.02 -12.72
N LEU A 265 -0.55 5.27 -13.20
CA LEU A 265 -0.37 5.62 -14.61
C LEU A 265 1.08 5.40 -15.04
N LEU A 266 1.27 4.45 -15.96
CA LEU A 266 2.58 4.18 -16.55
C LEU A 266 2.88 5.23 -17.61
N ARG A 267 3.85 6.10 -17.32
CA ARG A 267 4.35 7.13 -18.24
C ARG A 267 5.71 6.72 -18.78
N TRP A 268 5.92 6.83 -20.08
CA TRP A 268 7.19 6.53 -20.73
C TRP A 268 7.49 7.54 -21.84
N GLU A 269 8.78 7.77 -22.10
CA GLU A 269 9.26 8.70 -23.13
C GLU A 269 10.14 7.99 -24.18
N THR A 270 10.79 6.89 -23.79
CA THR A 270 11.68 6.11 -24.65
C THR A 270 11.39 4.62 -24.49
N GLN A 271 11.62 3.84 -25.54
CA GLN A 271 11.46 2.39 -25.51
C GLN A 271 12.38 1.73 -24.45
N ASP A 272 13.61 2.23 -24.31
CA ASP A 272 14.58 1.71 -23.34
C ASP A 272 14.11 1.87 -21.89
N GLY A 273 13.43 2.98 -21.57
CA GLY A 273 12.84 3.22 -20.25
C GLY A 273 11.53 2.47 -20.01
N LEU A 274 10.83 2.09 -21.08
CA LEU A 274 9.51 1.47 -20.99
C LEU A 274 9.56 0.04 -20.44
N GLU A 275 10.45 -0.81 -20.96
CA GLU A 275 10.47 -2.22 -20.61
C GLU A 275 10.74 -2.46 -19.11
N PRO A 276 11.78 -1.85 -18.49
CA PRO A 276 12.05 -2.03 -17.06
C PRO A 276 10.90 -1.52 -16.17
N LEU A 277 10.29 -0.39 -16.55
CA LEU A 277 9.15 0.19 -15.85
C LEU A 277 7.94 -0.76 -15.90
N PHE A 278 7.57 -1.23 -17.09
CA PHE A 278 6.44 -2.13 -17.27
C PHE A 278 6.65 -3.46 -16.55
N ARG A 279 7.85 -4.05 -16.60
CA ARG A 279 8.19 -5.26 -15.85
C ARG A 279 8.05 -5.09 -14.33
N THR A 280 8.37 -3.91 -13.82
CA THR A 280 8.18 -3.57 -12.40
C THR A 280 6.68 -3.61 -12.03
N HIS A 281 5.80 -3.08 -12.88
CA HIS A 281 4.35 -3.19 -12.69
C HIS A 281 3.86 -4.64 -12.81
N LEU A 282 4.32 -5.40 -13.80
CA LEU A 282 3.93 -6.81 -13.98
C LEU A 282 4.28 -7.66 -12.75
N LYS A 283 5.46 -7.44 -12.16
CA LYS A 283 5.88 -8.13 -10.93
C LYS A 283 4.90 -7.87 -9.78
N VAL A 284 4.44 -6.63 -9.61
CA VAL A 284 3.48 -6.28 -8.55
C VAL A 284 2.08 -6.82 -8.87
N ILE A 285 1.62 -6.68 -10.11
CA ILE A 285 0.30 -7.15 -10.54
C ILE A 285 0.20 -8.67 -10.36
N GLY A 286 1.22 -9.43 -10.75
CA GLY A 286 1.24 -10.89 -10.70
C GLY A 286 1.50 -11.52 -9.34
N GLN A 287 1.84 -10.75 -8.31
CA GLN A 287 2.09 -11.31 -6.97
C GLN A 287 0.84 -12.02 -6.41
N PRO A 288 0.98 -13.18 -5.76
CA PRO A 288 -0.15 -13.80 -5.09
C PRO A 288 -0.65 -12.90 -3.92
N PRO A 289 -1.95 -12.96 -3.57
CA PRO A 289 -2.43 -12.32 -2.35
C PRO A 289 -1.90 -13.03 -1.11
N ARG A 290 -1.66 -12.28 -0.03
CA ARG A 290 -1.55 -12.85 1.31
C ARG A 290 -2.94 -13.18 1.82
N TYR A 291 -3.07 -14.36 2.43
CA TYR A 291 -4.28 -14.77 3.13
C TYR A 291 -4.07 -14.67 4.64
N VAL A 292 -5.09 -14.17 5.33
CA VAL A 292 -5.21 -14.18 6.79
C VAL A 292 -6.44 -15.03 7.09
N SER A 293 -6.25 -16.15 7.78
CA SER A 293 -7.30 -17.19 7.92
C SER A 293 -7.55 -17.64 9.35
N ASP A 294 -6.69 -17.25 10.29
CA ASP A 294 -6.79 -17.59 11.70
C ASP A 294 -6.34 -16.41 12.58
N ASP A 295 -6.66 -16.50 13.87
CA ASP A 295 -6.41 -15.42 14.83
C ASP A 295 -4.93 -15.10 14.99
N ARG A 296 -4.06 -16.11 14.93
CA ARG A 296 -2.61 -15.90 15.06
C ARG A 296 -2.11 -15.09 13.85
N GLN A 297 -2.48 -15.50 12.64
CA GLN A 297 -2.15 -14.78 11.42
C GLN A 297 -2.71 -13.35 11.44
N ALA A 298 -3.91 -13.14 11.99
CA ALA A 298 -4.54 -11.83 12.07
C ALA A 298 -3.80 -10.91 13.04
N VAL A 299 -3.44 -11.40 14.24
CA VAL A 299 -2.63 -10.65 15.21
C VAL A 299 -1.28 -10.28 14.60
N GLU A 300 -0.56 -11.24 14.02
CA GLU A 300 0.73 -11.00 13.36
C GLU A 300 0.60 -9.98 12.22
N TYR A 301 -0.45 -10.11 11.40
CA TYR A 301 -0.68 -9.23 10.27
C TYR A 301 -1.02 -7.81 10.69
N PHE A 302 -2.02 -7.60 11.57
CA PHE A 302 -2.42 -6.25 11.97
C PHE A 302 -1.33 -5.55 12.77
N ALA A 303 -0.62 -6.27 13.65
CA ALA A 303 0.52 -5.73 14.35
C ALA A 303 1.60 -5.24 13.38
N SER A 304 1.98 -6.07 12.39
CA SER A 304 2.97 -5.69 11.37
C SER A 304 2.48 -4.56 10.46
N ALA A 305 1.21 -4.59 10.03
CA ALA A 305 0.64 -3.58 9.15
C ALA A 305 0.58 -2.21 9.82
N GLY A 306 0.34 -2.15 11.13
CA GLY A 306 0.32 -0.92 11.93
C GLY A 306 1.68 -0.22 12.02
N LEU A 307 2.77 -0.92 11.74
CA LEU A 307 4.11 -0.35 11.74
C LEU A 307 4.37 0.52 10.51
N ARG A 308 5.32 1.45 10.65
CA ARG A 308 5.82 2.33 9.58
C ARG A 308 6.49 1.53 8.46
N LYS A 309 6.24 1.93 7.20
CA LYS A 309 6.75 1.21 6.02
C LYS A 309 8.19 1.56 5.67
N GLU A 310 8.67 2.69 6.18
CA GLU A 310 10.04 3.15 5.99
C GLU A 310 11.02 2.08 6.50
N GLN A 311 12.00 1.73 5.66
CA GLN A 311 13.09 0.88 6.09
C GLN A 311 14.10 1.71 6.88
N VAL A 312 14.47 1.21 8.06
CA VAL A 312 15.47 1.83 8.94
C VAL A 312 16.78 1.05 8.82
N PHE A 313 17.88 1.75 8.59
CA PHE A 313 19.24 1.22 8.70
C PHE A 313 19.80 1.57 10.08
N LEU A 314 20.23 0.59 10.86
CA LEU A 314 20.89 0.80 12.15
C LEU A 314 22.41 0.63 12.01
N SER A 315 23.15 1.73 12.06
CA SER A 315 24.62 1.73 12.02
C SER A 315 25.20 1.94 13.41
N TYR A 316 26.17 1.13 13.81
CA TYR A 316 26.80 1.19 15.15
C TYR A 316 28.18 0.52 15.16
N ALA A 317 29.08 0.84 16.09
CA ALA A 317 30.33 0.08 16.23
C ALA A 317 30.08 -1.28 16.90
N ARG A 318 30.95 -2.28 16.71
CA ARG A 318 30.72 -3.63 17.27
C ARG A 318 30.63 -3.59 18.80
N GLU A 319 31.42 -2.71 19.37
CA GLU A 319 31.55 -2.40 20.79
C GLU A 319 30.22 -1.91 21.38
N ASP A 320 29.37 -1.27 20.56
CA ASP A 320 28.07 -0.70 20.96
C ASP A 320 26.90 -1.69 20.82
N SER A 321 27.17 -2.98 20.61
CA SER A 321 26.14 -3.99 20.31
C SER A 321 25.03 -4.11 21.36
N ALA A 322 25.31 -3.87 22.64
CA ALA A 322 24.30 -3.90 23.69
C ALA A 322 23.29 -2.75 23.53
N VAL A 323 23.77 -1.53 23.26
CA VAL A 323 22.91 -0.36 23.01
C VAL A 323 22.17 -0.52 21.68
N ALA A 324 22.84 -1.05 20.65
CA ALA A 324 22.22 -1.34 19.37
C ALA A 324 21.07 -2.36 19.47
N ALA A 325 21.19 -3.37 20.32
CA ALA A 325 20.11 -4.33 20.56
C ALA A 325 18.87 -3.66 21.17
N GLU A 326 19.06 -2.70 22.09
CA GLU A 326 17.96 -1.90 22.65
C GLU A 326 17.28 -1.05 21.58
N PHE A 327 18.06 -0.31 20.79
CA PHE A 327 17.53 0.48 19.67
C PHE A 327 16.82 -0.40 18.63
N SER A 328 17.41 -1.54 18.28
CA SER A 328 16.84 -2.48 17.33
C SER A 328 15.48 -2.99 17.83
N ALA A 329 15.36 -3.36 19.11
CA ALA A 329 14.09 -3.78 19.70
C ALA A 329 13.04 -2.66 19.63
N LEU A 330 13.39 -1.43 20.03
CA LEU A 330 12.50 -0.27 20.00
C LEU A 330 12.07 0.09 18.58
N LEU A 331 13.00 0.15 17.62
CA LEU A 331 12.70 0.46 16.23
C LEU A 331 11.78 -0.62 15.62
N ASN A 332 11.97 -1.90 15.93
CA ASN A 332 11.09 -2.97 15.46
C ASN A 332 9.65 -2.90 16.02
N THR A 333 9.42 -2.12 17.09
CA THR A 333 8.04 -1.82 17.55
C THR A 333 7.34 -0.74 16.72
N SER A 334 8.08 -0.01 15.89
CA SER A 334 7.57 1.15 15.15
C SER A 334 7.72 1.02 13.63
N PHE A 335 8.64 0.19 13.13
CA PHE A 335 8.96 0.05 11.70
C PHE A 335 8.84 -1.40 11.24
N GLN A 336 8.32 -1.61 10.03
CA GLN A 336 8.15 -2.93 9.41
C GLN A 336 9.49 -3.61 9.08
N LYS A 337 10.52 -2.82 8.80
CA LYS A 337 11.83 -3.33 8.39
C LYS A 337 12.95 -2.51 9.02
N VAL A 338 13.61 -3.09 10.02
CA VAL A 338 14.86 -2.59 10.59
C VAL A 338 15.99 -3.48 10.08
N PHE A 339 16.90 -2.90 9.30
CA PHE A 339 18.09 -3.59 8.85
C PHE A 339 19.22 -3.38 9.86
N ASP A 340 19.39 -4.40 10.71
CA ASP A 340 20.51 -4.55 11.62
C ASP A 340 21.41 -5.69 11.10
N TYR A 341 22.46 -5.30 10.37
CA TYR A 341 23.33 -6.24 9.66
C TYR A 341 24.32 -6.99 10.56
N ARG A 342 24.50 -6.53 11.82
CA ARG A 342 25.45 -7.12 12.77
C ARG A 342 24.80 -8.14 13.69
N THR A 343 23.46 -8.24 13.70
CA THR A 343 22.75 -9.33 14.38
C THR A 343 23.04 -10.68 13.70
N LYS A 344 23.35 -11.70 14.51
CA LYS A 344 23.66 -13.07 14.04
C LYS A 344 22.51 -13.60 13.16
N GLY A 345 22.82 -13.92 11.90
CA GLY A 345 21.87 -14.50 10.94
C GLY A 345 21.32 -13.52 9.89
N ALA A 346 21.72 -12.24 9.90
CA ALA A 346 21.32 -11.27 8.87
C ALA A 346 21.93 -11.54 7.48
N ILE A 347 23.03 -12.30 7.42
CA ILE A 347 23.77 -12.66 6.19
C ILE A 347 24.02 -14.17 6.24
N ARG A 348 23.59 -14.92 5.22
CA ARG A 348 23.81 -16.37 5.15
C ARG A 348 25.26 -16.66 4.79
N ALA A 349 25.80 -17.77 5.31
CA ALA A 349 27.14 -18.20 4.98
C ALA A 349 27.29 -18.40 3.46
N GLY A 350 28.15 -17.61 2.81
CA GLY A 350 28.38 -17.62 1.36
C GLY A 350 27.84 -16.40 0.59
N GLU A 351 27.04 -15.54 1.20
CA GLU A 351 26.56 -14.28 0.59
C GLU A 351 27.65 -13.19 0.64
N ASN A 352 27.73 -12.37 -0.42
CA ASN A 352 28.69 -11.26 -0.47
C ASN A 352 28.21 -10.13 0.44
N TRP A 353 28.72 -10.14 1.68
CA TRP A 353 28.45 -9.17 2.74
C TRP A 353 28.44 -7.70 2.27
N MET A 354 29.33 -7.30 1.35
CA MET A 354 29.38 -5.92 0.85
C MET A 354 28.18 -5.54 -0.03
N THR A 355 27.57 -6.50 -0.71
CA THR A 355 26.42 -6.27 -1.59
C THR A 355 25.16 -6.04 -0.76
N GLU A 356 24.91 -6.90 0.24
CA GLU A 356 23.74 -6.76 1.13
C GLU A 356 23.79 -5.49 1.98
N LEU A 357 24.98 -5.08 2.44
CA LEU A 357 25.17 -3.82 3.14
C LEU A 357 24.82 -2.62 2.24
N SER A 358 25.23 -2.68 0.96
CA SER A 358 24.94 -1.63 -0.02
C SER A 358 23.46 -1.58 -0.42
N ASP A 359 22.80 -2.74 -0.51
CA ASP A 359 21.38 -2.85 -0.83
C ASP A 359 20.52 -2.40 0.35
N GLY A 360 20.88 -2.82 1.57
CA GLY A 360 20.22 -2.40 2.80
C GLY A 360 20.29 -0.88 2.99
N LEU A 361 21.45 -0.28 2.70
CA LEU A 361 21.67 1.15 2.82
C LEU A 361 20.96 1.96 1.73
N SER A 362 21.01 1.51 0.47
CA SER A 362 20.30 2.17 -0.65
C SER A 362 18.77 2.10 -0.53
N ALA A 363 18.24 1.06 0.11
CA ALA A 363 16.81 0.88 0.31
C ALA A 363 16.24 1.59 1.56
N SER A 364 17.10 2.12 2.43
CA SER A 364 16.66 2.68 3.72
C SER A 364 16.29 4.16 3.60
N ALA A 365 15.06 4.48 3.98
CA ALA A 365 14.57 5.85 4.04
C ALA A 365 15.03 6.59 5.32
N VAL A 366 15.47 5.85 6.33
CA VAL A 366 15.96 6.38 7.61
C VAL A 366 17.24 5.68 8.01
N GLY A 367 18.29 6.43 8.35
CA GLY A 367 19.53 5.90 8.92
C GLY A 367 19.70 6.37 10.36
N VAL A 368 19.74 5.44 11.31
CA VAL A 368 20.04 5.70 12.73
C VAL A 368 21.50 5.35 12.97
N LEU A 369 22.32 6.35 13.35
CA LEU A 369 23.76 6.19 13.53
C LEU A 369 24.09 6.30 15.02
N LEU A 370 24.50 5.20 15.66
CA LEU A 370 24.93 5.19 17.06
C LEU A 370 26.41 5.59 17.14
N LEU A 371 26.65 6.87 17.43
CA LEU A 371 27.96 7.49 17.40
C LEU A 371 28.70 7.29 18.74
N SER A 372 29.85 6.63 18.66
CA SER A 372 30.83 6.42 19.72
C SER A 372 32.25 6.69 19.16
N PRO A 373 33.30 6.80 20.00
CA PRO A 373 34.68 6.83 19.51
C PRO A 373 34.99 5.63 18.60
N ASP A 374 34.57 4.42 19.00
CA ASP A 374 34.77 3.18 18.22
C ASP A 374 34.07 3.26 16.85
N TYR A 375 32.92 3.93 16.77
CA TYR A 375 32.21 4.17 15.50
C TYR A 375 33.10 4.94 14.51
N TRP A 376 33.82 5.96 14.97
CA TRP A 376 34.67 6.78 14.09
C TRP A 376 36.02 6.12 13.79
N GLU A 377 36.51 5.25 14.66
CA GLU A 377 37.68 4.42 14.37
C GLU A 377 37.37 3.39 13.27
N SER A 378 36.15 2.84 13.28
CA SER A 378 35.66 1.92 12.25
C SER A 378 35.61 2.56 10.86
N LYS A 379 36.41 2.04 9.93
CA LYS A 379 36.39 2.43 8.51
C LYS A 379 35.03 2.17 7.86
N TRP A 380 34.36 1.09 8.26
CA TRP A 380 33.07 0.69 7.70
C TRP A 380 31.93 1.61 8.15
N CYS A 381 31.85 1.91 9.44
CA CYS A 381 30.84 2.81 9.99
C CYS A 381 30.95 4.22 9.39
N ARG A 382 32.17 4.72 9.16
CA ARG A 382 32.40 5.99 8.46
C ARG A 382 31.88 5.97 7.02
N MET A 383 32.17 4.90 6.27
CA MET A 383 31.68 4.77 4.90
C MET A 383 30.16 4.72 4.82
N GLU A 384 29.50 4.02 5.75
CA GLU A 384 28.03 4.00 5.85
C GLU A 384 27.46 5.37 6.18
N ALA A 385 28.07 6.05 7.16
CA ALA A 385 27.68 7.39 7.55
C ALA A 385 27.75 8.34 6.34
N ASP A 386 28.88 8.38 5.63
CA ASP A 386 29.08 9.26 4.48
C ASP A 386 28.05 9.01 3.37
N ARG A 387 27.68 7.75 3.11
CA ARG A 387 26.64 7.41 2.12
C ARG A 387 25.26 7.87 2.56
N LEU A 388 24.88 7.61 3.81
CA LEU A 388 23.60 8.05 4.37
C LEU A 388 23.50 9.58 4.41
N TYR A 389 24.60 10.27 4.73
CA TYR A 389 24.66 11.73 4.69
C TYR A 389 24.41 12.27 3.29
N ARG A 390 25.05 11.70 2.25
CA ARG A 390 24.79 12.09 0.86
C ARG A 390 23.34 11.88 0.46
N ALA A 391 22.78 10.70 0.78
CA ALA A 391 21.36 10.42 0.55
C ALA A 391 20.45 11.42 1.28
N SER A 392 20.85 11.87 2.47
CA SER A 392 20.12 12.92 3.21
C SER A 392 20.19 14.29 2.57
N VAL A 393 21.36 14.69 2.05
CA VAL A 393 21.51 15.95 1.31
C VAL A 393 20.71 15.93 0.01
N GLU A 394 20.62 14.76 -0.64
CA GLU A 394 19.82 14.53 -1.84
C GLU A 394 18.31 14.39 -1.55
N GLY A 395 17.91 14.36 -0.27
CA GLY A 395 16.52 14.23 0.16
C GLY A 395 15.94 12.82 -0.02
N THR A 396 16.77 11.81 -0.27
CA THR A 396 16.36 10.41 -0.48
C THR A 396 16.38 9.56 0.79
N ALA A 397 17.05 10.03 1.85
CA ALA A 397 17.04 9.42 3.17
C ALA A 397 17.00 10.48 4.28
N ARG A 398 16.67 10.09 5.51
CA ARG A 398 16.81 10.91 6.71
C ARG A 398 17.86 10.32 7.63
N VAL A 399 18.80 11.14 8.09
CA VAL A 399 19.86 10.71 9.01
C VAL A 399 19.51 11.16 10.43
N VAL A 400 19.66 10.23 11.38
CA VAL A 400 19.40 10.43 12.81
C VAL A 400 20.68 10.05 13.57
N PRO A 401 21.61 10.99 13.78
CA PRO A 401 22.81 10.72 14.55
C PRO A 401 22.47 10.70 16.05
N VAL A 402 22.92 9.66 16.74
CA VAL A 402 22.72 9.46 18.18
C VAL A 402 24.07 9.35 18.87
N ALA A 403 24.49 10.38 19.59
CA ALA A 403 25.73 10.34 20.37
C ALA A 403 25.52 9.51 21.65
N LEU A 404 26.22 8.38 21.75
CA LEU A 404 26.14 7.47 22.90
C LEU A 404 26.77 8.08 24.16
N GLN A 405 27.80 8.90 23.96
CA GLN A 405 28.51 9.61 25.02
C GLN A 405 28.98 10.98 24.54
N ARG A 406 29.38 11.84 25.48
CA ARG A 406 30.00 13.13 25.14
C ARG A 406 31.29 12.89 24.39
N MET A 407 31.35 13.40 23.16
CA MET A 407 32.53 13.28 22.32
C MET A 407 32.62 14.42 21.31
N ARG A 408 33.82 14.65 20.77
CA ARG A 408 34.00 15.52 19.62
C ARG A 408 33.59 14.77 18.36
N ILE A 409 32.60 15.29 17.65
CA ILE A 409 32.19 14.73 16.36
C ILE A 409 33.19 15.21 15.29
N PRO A 410 33.75 14.32 14.45
CA PRO A 410 34.66 14.71 13.37
C PRO A 410 33.97 15.49 12.25
N GLU A 411 34.70 16.35 11.55
CA GLU A 411 34.22 16.94 10.29
C GLU A 411 33.94 15.84 9.23
N PRO A 412 32.93 16.00 8.36
CA PRO A 412 32.00 17.14 8.24
C PRO A 412 30.78 17.08 9.18
N TRP A 413 30.75 16.13 10.12
CA TRP A 413 29.59 15.84 10.97
C TRP A 413 29.45 16.76 12.18
N ASP A 414 30.43 17.60 12.44
CA ASP A 414 30.43 18.59 13.53
C ASP A 414 29.32 19.65 13.37
N SER A 415 28.89 19.91 12.14
CA SER A 415 27.76 20.78 11.79
C SER A 415 26.39 20.09 11.89
N VAL A 416 26.35 18.77 12.11
CA VAL A 416 25.10 17.99 12.15
C VAL A 416 24.60 17.87 13.58
N GLN A 417 23.34 18.25 13.81
CA GLN A 417 22.71 18.06 15.11
C GLN A 417 22.50 16.57 15.41
N TYR A 418 22.80 16.17 16.64
CA TYR A 418 22.64 14.80 17.11
C TYR A 418 21.69 14.72 18.31
N ARG A 419 21.13 13.53 18.53
CA ARG A 419 20.42 13.18 19.76
C ARG A 419 21.41 12.63 20.77
N ALA A 420 21.36 13.09 22.02
CA ALA A 420 22.35 12.74 23.04
C ALA A 420 21.80 11.65 23.97
N LEU A 421 22.13 10.37 23.74
CA LEU A 421 21.69 9.26 24.60
C LEU A 421 22.18 9.41 26.05
N TYR A 422 23.25 10.19 26.27
CA TYR A 422 23.72 10.51 27.62
C TYR A 422 22.86 11.59 28.35
N GLN A 423 21.80 12.10 27.72
CA GLN A 423 20.86 13.08 28.29
C GLN A 423 19.40 12.61 28.32
N THR A 424 19.09 11.52 27.62
CA THR A 424 17.73 10.99 27.41
C THR A 424 17.82 9.47 27.23
N THR A 425 16.70 8.79 27.04
CA THR A 425 16.65 7.34 26.85
C THR A 425 16.54 6.96 25.37
N ALA A 426 16.89 5.71 25.03
CA ALA A 426 16.68 5.20 23.67
C ALA A 426 15.18 5.24 23.28
N ALA A 427 14.29 4.98 24.25
CA ALA A 427 12.84 5.05 24.06
C ALA A 427 12.35 6.45 23.67
N GLU A 428 12.84 7.49 24.37
CA GLU A 428 12.50 8.89 24.07
C GLU A 428 13.00 9.31 22.68
N ILE A 429 14.24 8.94 22.32
CA ILE A 429 14.81 9.23 20.99
C ILE A 429 14.00 8.56 19.89
N VAL A 430 13.62 7.29 20.05
CA VAL A 430 12.80 6.58 19.05
C VAL A 430 11.40 7.19 18.96
N ALA A 431 10.79 7.57 20.08
CA ALA A 431 9.49 8.23 20.09
C ALA A 431 9.52 9.61 19.41
N GLU A 432 10.59 10.40 19.60
CA GLU A 432 10.84 11.64 18.86
C GLU A 432 10.98 11.40 17.36
N LEU A 433 11.80 10.42 16.97
CA LEU A 433 11.98 10.05 15.56
C LEU A 433 10.64 9.70 14.90
N VAL A 434 9.83 8.88 15.56
CA VAL A 434 8.52 8.47 15.05
C VAL A 434 7.58 9.68 14.87
N ARG A 435 7.56 10.61 15.83
CA ARG A 435 6.79 11.87 15.74
C ARG A 435 7.28 12.74 14.59
N GLU A 436 8.59 12.94 14.46
CA GLU A 436 9.18 13.75 13.40
C GLU A 436 8.93 13.20 12.00
N LEU A 437 8.81 11.89 11.85
CA LEU A 437 8.46 11.25 10.59
C LEU A 437 6.94 11.26 10.32
N ALA A 438 6.10 11.53 11.32
CA ALA A 438 4.67 11.68 11.11
C ALA A 438 4.30 13.02 10.45
N GLY A 439 5.19 14.03 10.51
CA GLY A 439 4.91 15.40 10.10
C GLY A 439 4.25 16.21 11.22
N PRO A 440 4.07 17.54 11.06
CA PRO A 440 3.31 18.34 12.01
C PRO A 440 1.87 17.82 12.10
N GLU A 441 1.31 17.75 13.30
CA GLU A 441 -0.12 17.50 13.46
C GLU A 441 -0.91 18.64 12.79
N PRO A 442 -2.00 18.33 12.07
CA PRO A 442 -2.84 19.37 11.50
C PRO A 442 -3.36 20.27 12.63
N GLY A 443 -2.88 21.52 12.69
CA GLY A 443 -3.30 22.50 13.70
C GLY A 443 -2.19 23.27 14.42
N GLN A 444 -0.91 23.02 14.11
CA GLN A 444 0.20 23.90 14.53
C GLN A 444 0.79 24.63 13.31
N ASP A 445 0.07 25.65 12.85
CA ASP A 445 0.62 26.81 12.11
C ASP A 445 -0.25 28.04 12.39
#